data_AF-A0A6M8FBI7-F1
#
_entry.id   AF-A0A6M8FBI7-F1
#
_cell.length_a   1.000
_cell.length_b   1.000
_cell.length_c   1.000
_cell.angle_alpha   90.00
_cell.angle_beta   90.00
_cell.angle_gamma   90.00
#
_symmetry.space_group_name_H-M   'P 1'
#
loop_
_entity.id
_entity.type
_entity.pdbx_description
1 polymer ?
#
loop_
_entity_poly.entity_id
_entity_poly.type
_entity_poly.pdbx_seq_one_letter_code
_entity_poly.pdbx_strand_id
1 'polypeptide(L)'
;MPIKDDTWFKTRTYLHFDPPTSKKTAFSIISSPSKVSSHSYYPLIRFTISTQKIRFNKAESKVERKPPKDREISYAAHLDSHIYSYYCQILDELYEQTLKESDLDDVVLAFRKKGKSNINFAHDAFNEISLRKNCCAIGLDITGFFNNLDHQILKNSWRDLLNLKALPADHYSIYKSLTKFSFVNRDDLYNALKIPSTNPKNGRTRVCTPEEFRVLVRGNGLITINHESPQLS
;
A
#
# COMPACT_ATOMS: atom_id res chain seq x y z
N MET A 1 17.92 -12.79 10.05
CA MET A 1 17.31 -13.13 11.34
C MET A 1 16.00 -13.86 11.08
N PRO A 2 15.66 -14.94 11.81
CA PRO A 2 14.39 -15.63 11.59
C PRO A 2 13.23 -14.82 12.19
N ILE A 3 12.27 -14.52 11.33
CA ILE A 3 11.07 -13.71 11.61
C ILE A 3 10.21 -14.41 12.65
N LYS A 4 9.87 -13.72 13.74
CA LYS A 4 9.29 -14.31 14.98
C LYS A 4 7.78 -14.64 14.89
N ASP A 5 7.10 -14.21 13.83
CA ASP A 5 5.70 -14.57 13.53
C ASP A 5 5.45 -14.51 12.00
N ASP A 6 4.81 -15.52 11.42
CA ASP A 6 4.63 -15.67 9.96
C ASP A 6 3.52 -14.76 9.37
N THR A 7 3.46 -13.50 9.80
CA THR A 7 2.34 -12.57 9.52
C THR A 7 2.36 -11.98 8.10
N TRP A 8 3.48 -12.11 7.39
CA TRP A 8 3.63 -11.62 6.01
C TRP A 8 2.74 -12.36 5.00
N PHE A 9 2.37 -13.62 5.26
CA PHE A 9 1.60 -14.42 4.30
C PHE A 9 0.09 -14.25 4.50
N LYS A 10 -0.60 -13.79 3.46
CA LYS A 10 -2.07 -13.73 3.40
C LYS A 10 -2.56 -14.22 2.04
N THR A 11 -3.49 -15.17 2.04
CA THR A 11 -4.13 -15.62 0.80
C THR A 11 -4.95 -14.49 0.20
N ARG A 12 -4.67 -14.17 -1.07
CA ARG A 12 -5.38 -13.17 -1.85
C ARG A 12 -6.12 -13.88 -2.97
N THR A 13 -7.36 -13.46 -3.23
CA THR A 13 -8.29 -14.16 -4.13
C THR A 13 -8.78 -13.28 -5.28
N TYR A 14 -8.30 -12.04 -5.40
CA TYR A 14 -8.63 -11.17 -6.53
C TYR A 14 -7.95 -11.69 -7.81
N LEU A 15 -8.45 -11.30 -8.98
CA LEU A 15 -7.77 -11.64 -10.22
C LEU A 15 -6.62 -10.68 -10.46
N HIS A 16 -5.48 -11.21 -10.87
CA HIS A 16 -4.35 -10.44 -11.34
C HIS A 16 -3.68 -11.18 -12.52
N PHE A 17 -2.57 -10.66 -13.04
CA PHE A 17 -1.78 -11.31 -14.09
C PHE A 17 -1.11 -12.62 -13.63
N ASP A 18 -0.92 -12.80 -12.31
CA ASP A 18 -0.44 -14.03 -11.69
C ASP A 18 -1.57 -14.76 -10.96
N PRO A 19 -1.49 -16.09 -10.83
CA PRO A 19 -2.42 -16.85 -10.01
C PRO A 19 -2.13 -16.65 -8.51
N PRO A 20 -3.10 -16.91 -7.62
CA PRO A 20 -2.86 -17.04 -6.20
C PRO A 20 -1.67 -17.95 -5.91
N THR A 21 -0.72 -17.42 -5.13
CA THR A 21 0.56 -18.09 -4.86
C THR A 21 0.52 -18.78 -3.51
N SER A 22 0.97 -20.04 -3.45
CA SER A 22 1.09 -20.78 -2.19
C SER A 22 2.18 -20.18 -1.29
N LYS A 23 2.07 -20.35 0.03
CA LYS A 23 3.10 -19.90 0.98
C LYS A 23 4.47 -20.47 0.67
N LYS A 24 4.54 -21.76 0.31
CA LYS A 24 5.78 -22.44 -0.08
C LYS A 24 6.42 -21.81 -1.31
N THR A 25 5.61 -21.52 -2.34
CA THR A 25 6.08 -20.88 -3.58
C THR A 25 6.53 -19.45 -3.33
N ALA A 26 5.75 -18.67 -2.57
CA ALA A 26 6.12 -17.30 -2.22
C ALA A 26 7.43 -17.28 -1.42
N PHE A 27 7.55 -18.14 -0.41
CA PHE A 27 8.73 -18.21 0.44
C PHE A 27 9.99 -18.59 -0.34
N SER A 28 9.91 -19.49 -1.33
CA SER A 28 11.07 -19.91 -2.12
C SER A 28 11.69 -18.78 -2.97
N ILE A 29 10.93 -17.73 -3.22
CA ILE A 29 11.36 -16.51 -3.92
C ILE A 29 11.82 -15.49 -2.90
N ILE A 30 10.96 -15.16 -1.93
CA ILE A 30 11.13 -14.06 -0.99
C ILE A 30 12.32 -14.27 -0.02
N SER A 31 12.62 -15.52 0.33
CA SER A 31 13.77 -15.85 1.19
C SER A 31 15.13 -15.65 0.51
N SER A 32 15.16 -15.33 -0.78
CA SER A 32 16.41 -15.09 -1.53
C SER A 32 16.47 -13.63 -2.01
N PRO A 33 17.36 -12.79 -1.44
CA PRO A 33 17.59 -11.43 -1.92
C PRO A 33 17.89 -11.35 -3.42
N SER A 34 18.64 -12.32 -3.95
CA SER A 34 18.96 -12.38 -5.39
C SER A 34 17.74 -12.59 -6.29
N LYS A 35 16.74 -13.36 -5.83
CA LYS A 35 15.50 -13.57 -6.57
C LYS A 35 14.60 -12.34 -6.48
N VAL A 36 14.57 -11.68 -5.33
CA VAL A 36 13.81 -10.44 -5.14
C VAL A 36 14.40 -9.30 -5.97
N SER A 37 15.73 -9.17 -6.02
CA SER A 37 16.38 -8.12 -6.81
C SER A 37 16.16 -8.27 -8.31
N SER A 38 16.07 -9.51 -8.81
CA SER A 38 15.79 -9.82 -10.22
C SER A 38 14.31 -10.00 -10.54
N HIS A 39 13.43 -9.89 -9.54
CA HIS A 39 11.99 -10.08 -9.70
C HIS A 39 11.37 -9.00 -10.59
N SER A 40 10.52 -9.42 -11.54
CA SER A 40 9.79 -8.51 -12.40
C SER A 40 8.40 -8.27 -11.84
N TYR A 41 8.15 -7.04 -11.36
CA TYR A 41 6.86 -6.64 -10.82
C TYR A 41 5.85 -6.37 -11.94
N TYR A 42 4.62 -6.83 -11.75
CA TYR A 42 3.53 -6.51 -12.67
C TYR A 42 3.02 -5.09 -12.43
N PRO A 43 2.39 -4.44 -13.44
CA PRO A 43 1.61 -3.25 -13.18
C PRO A 43 0.49 -3.57 -12.19
N LEU A 44 0.18 -2.61 -11.31
CA LEU A 44 -0.97 -2.69 -10.42
C LEU A 44 -2.26 -2.71 -11.23
N ILE A 45 -3.32 -3.34 -10.71
CA ILE A 45 -4.66 -3.15 -11.26
C ILE A 45 -5.38 -2.09 -10.45
N ARG A 46 -5.84 -1.03 -11.12
CA ARG A 46 -6.49 0.14 -10.52
C ARG A 46 -7.98 0.18 -10.83
N PHE A 47 -8.78 0.54 -9.85
CA PHE A 47 -10.21 0.80 -10.01
C PHE A 47 -10.66 1.91 -9.07
N THR A 48 -11.81 2.51 -9.36
CA THR A 48 -12.36 3.60 -8.54
C THR A 48 -13.53 3.08 -7.70
N ILE A 49 -13.52 3.42 -6.41
CA ILE A 49 -14.65 3.23 -5.50
C ILE A 49 -15.29 4.60 -5.27
N SER A 50 -16.59 4.71 -5.52
CA SER A 50 -17.37 5.91 -5.22
C SER A 50 -18.19 5.72 -3.95
N THR A 51 -18.08 6.66 -2.99
CA THR A 51 -18.88 6.63 -1.76
C THR A 51 -19.74 7.90 -1.64
N GLN A 52 -21.06 7.74 -1.62
CA GLN A 52 -21.99 8.84 -1.34
C GLN A 52 -22.27 8.92 0.16
N LYS A 53 -21.93 10.06 0.78
CA LYS A 53 -22.28 10.31 2.19
C LYS A 53 -23.65 10.95 2.28
N ILE A 54 -24.47 10.42 3.19
CA ILE A 54 -25.79 10.96 3.51
C ILE A 54 -25.72 11.53 4.92
N ARG A 55 -26.23 12.75 5.11
CA ARG A 55 -26.35 13.40 6.42
C ARG A 55 -27.80 13.83 6.62
N PHE A 56 -28.33 13.58 7.81
CA PHE A 56 -29.58 14.20 8.21
C PHE A 56 -29.29 15.60 8.77
N ASN A 57 -29.82 16.62 8.11
CA ASN A 57 -29.82 17.99 8.61
C ASN A 57 -31.01 18.13 9.58
N LYS A 58 -30.70 18.15 10.88
CA LYS A 58 -31.70 18.28 11.96
C LYS A 58 -32.42 19.63 11.94
N ALA A 59 -31.77 20.70 11.49
CA ALA A 59 -32.36 22.03 11.46
C ALA A 59 -33.44 22.15 10.38
N GLU A 60 -33.24 21.48 9.25
CA GLU A 60 -34.15 21.51 8.11
C GLU A 60 -35.06 20.27 8.01
N SER A 61 -34.91 19.31 8.92
CA SER A 61 -35.58 18.00 8.89
C SER A 61 -35.45 17.29 7.53
N LYS A 62 -34.30 17.44 6.87
CA LYS A 62 -34.03 16.95 5.51
C LYS A 62 -32.82 16.05 5.45
N VAL A 63 -32.88 15.10 4.51
CA VAL A 63 -31.75 14.24 4.16
C VAL A 63 -30.91 14.94 3.09
N GLU A 64 -29.68 15.31 3.43
CA GLU A 64 -28.71 15.88 2.50
C GLU A 64 -27.79 14.79 1.96
N ARG A 65 -27.64 14.74 0.64
CA ARG A 65 -26.65 13.89 -0.03
C ARG A 65 -25.45 14.73 -0.38
N LYS A 66 -24.29 14.38 0.15
CA LYS A 66 -23.03 14.99 -0.29
C LYS A 66 -22.65 14.43 -1.67
N PRO A 67 -21.94 15.22 -2.50
CA PRO A 67 -21.33 14.71 -3.71
C PRO A 67 -20.53 13.41 -3.44
N PRO A 68 -20.63 12.40 -4.31
CA PRO A 68 -19.85 11.19 -4.16
C PRO A 68 -18.36 11.48 -4.07
N LYS A 69 -17.66 10.77 -3.19
CA LYS A 69 -16.21 10.85 -3.05
C LYS A 69 -15.58 9.65 -3.71
N ASP A 70 -14.88 9.89 -4.81
CA ASP A 70 -14.18 8.86 -5.56
C ASP A 70 -12.80 8.60 -4.97
N ARG A 71 -12.42 7.32 -4.91
CA ARG A 71 -11.15 6.82 -4.40
C ARG A 71 -10.56 5.83 -5.38
N GLU A 72 -9.41 6.17 -5.94
CA GLU A 72 -8.61 5.21 -6.69
C GLU A 72 -8.01 4.18 -5.73
N ILE A 73 -8.23 2.92 -6.02
CA ILE A 73 -7.66 1.78 -5.30
C ILE A 73 -6.84 0.99 -6.30
N SER A 74 -5.58 0.73 -5.94
CA SER A 74 -4.69 -0.13 -6.72
C SER A 74 -4.30 -1.34 -5.87
N TYR A 75 -4.19 -2.50 -6.51
CA TYR A 75 -3.70 -3.71 -5.86
C TYR A 75 -2.63 -4.38 -6.73
N ALA A 76 -1.65 -4.98 -6.07
CA ALA A 76 -0.50 -5.60 -6.72
C ALA A 76 -0.77 -7.07 -7.05
N ALA A 77 0.14 -7.68 -7.82
CA ALA A 77 0.15 -9.12 -8.05
C ALA A 77 0.22 -9.91 -6.75
N HIS A 78 -0.17 -11.17 -6.77
CA HIS A 78 -0.17 -12.01 -5.58
C HIS A 78 1.23 -12.14 -5.01
N LEU A 79 2.20 -12.53 -5.85
CA LEU A 79 3.60 -12.66 -5.45
C LEU A 79 4.20 -11.31 -5.04
N ASP A 80 3.95 -10.24 -5.80
CA ASP A 80 4.43 -8.88 -5.50
C ASP A 80 3.94 -8.43 -4.12
N SER A 81 2.67 -8.65 -3.82
CA SER A 81 2.07 -8.32 -2.52
C SER A 81 2.71 -9.09 -1.36
N HIS A 82 3.14 -10.33 -1.60
CA HIS A 82 3.86 -11.14 -0.62
C HIS A 82 5.29 -10.64 -0.40
N ILE A 83 6.00 -10.25 -1.47
CA ILE A 83 7.31 -9.59 -1.37
C ILE A 83 7.19 -8.33 -0.52
N TYR A 84 6.21 -7.46 -0.81
CA TYR A 84 5.98 -6.25 -0.03
C TYR A 84 5.68 -6.55 1.44
N SER A 85 4.81 -7.53 1.71
CA SER A 85 4.44 -7.87 3.09
C SER A 85 5.62 -8.43 3.89
N TYR A 86 6.50 -9.21 3.26
CA TYR A 86 7.68 -9.78 3.93
C TYR A 86 8.73 -8.72 4.24
N TYR A 87 9.03 -7.85 3.28
CA TYR A 87 9.98 -6.76 3.51
C TYR A 87 9.43 -5.71 4.47
N CYS A 88 8.13 -5.44 4.45
CA CYS A 88 7.47 -4.63 5.48
C CYS A 88 7.73 -5.22 6.87
N GLN A 89 7.58 -6.54 7.03
CA GLN A 89 7.82 -7.17 8.32
C GLN A 89 9.27 -7.03 8.81
N ILE A 90 10.26 -7.15 7.92
CA ILE A 90 11.67 -6.91 8.27
C ILE A 90 11.87 -5.46 8.73
N LEU A 91 11.27 -4.50 8.02
CA LEU A 91 11.43 -3.08 8.33
C LEU A 91 10.66 -2.68 9.58
N ASP A 92 9.50 -3.28 9.83
CA ASP A 92 8.72 -3.06 11.04
C ASP A 92 9.55 -3.40 12.27
N GLU A 93 10.25 -4.55 12.28
CA GLU A 93 11.11 -4.95 13.40
C GLU A 93 12.22 -3.93 13.68
N LEU A 94 12.87 -3.42 12.63
CA LEU A 94 13.91 -2.39 12.75
C LEU A 94 13.32 -1.04 13.20
N TYR A 95 12.18 -0.66 12.64
CA TYR A 95 11.53 0.61 12.92
C TYR A 95 11.03 0.69 14.36
N GLU A 96 10.46 -0.39 14.87
CA GLU A 96 10.06 -0.51 16.27
C GLU A 96 11.27 -0.38 17.22
N GLN A 97 12.43 -0.92 16.84
CA GLN A 97 13.66 -0.75 17.63
C GLN A 97 14.14 0.70 17.60
N THR A 98 14.19 1.34 16.42
CA THR A 98 14.60 2.74 16.26
C THR A 98 13.72 3.69 17.07
N LEU A 99 12.39 3.46 17.10
CA LEU A 99 11.49 4.29 17.89
C LEU A 99 11.72 4.16 19.39
N LYS A 100 12.08 2.97 19.89
CA LYS A 100 12.43 2.78 21.30
C LYS A 100 13.73 3.47 21.67
N GLU A 101 14.75 3.34 20.82
CA GLU A 101 16.06 3.99 21.04
C GLU A 101 16.00 5.51 20.97
N SER A 102 14.99 6.06 20.29
CA SER A 102 14.79 7.51 20.13
C SER A 102 13.77 8.10 21.09
N ASP A 103 13.25 7.33 22.07
CA ASP A 103 12.17 7.74 22.97
C ASP A 103 10.88 8.21 22.25
N LEU A 104 10.62 7.69 21.05
CA LEU A 104 9.46 8.00 20.22
C LEU A 104 8.38 6.91 20.21
N ASP A 105 8.63 5.77 20.87
CA ASP A 105 7.74 4.61 20.90
C ASP A 105 6.30 4.96 21.33
N ASP A 106 6.14 5.87 22.29
CA ASP A 106 4.82 6.25 22.80
C ASP A 106 4.19 7.45 22.11
N VAL A 107 4.91 8.10 21.20
CA VAL A 107 4.45 9.31 20.49
C VAL A 107 4.00 8.99 19.06
N VAL A 108 4.72 8.10 18.36
CA VAL A 108 4.40 7.77 16.96
C VAL A 108 3.39 6.63 16.91
N LEU A 109 2.10 6.93 16.71
CA LEU A 109 1.04 5.92 16.94
C LEU A 109 0.55 5.19 15.67
N ALA A 110 0.57 5.89 14.53
CA ALA A 110 -0.10 5.42 13.31
C ALA A 110 0.58 4.19 12.68
N PHE A 111 -0.24 3.29 12.10
CA PHE A 111 0.19 2.10 11.35
C PHE A 111 1.05 1.07 12.11
N ARG A 112 1.04 1.11 13.45
CA ARG A 112 1.83 0.22 14.30
C ARG A 112 0.97 -0.75 15.10
N LYS A 113 1.54 -1.90 15.47
CA LYS A 113 0.88 -2.92 16.31
C LYS A 113 1.05 -2.59 17.80
N LYS A 114 0.35 -1.55 18.28
CA LYS A 114 0.42 -1.09 19.70
C LYS A 114 -0.70 -1.64 20.60
N GLY A 115 -1.53 -2.57 20.13
CA GLY A 115 -2.62 -3.18 20.91
C GLY A 115 -3.75 -2.21 21.33
N LYS A 116 -3.70 -0.96 20.85
CA LYS A 116 -4.68 0.10 21.10
C LYS A 116 -5.40 0.47 19.80
N SER A 117 -6.67 0.85 19.92
CA SER A 117 -7.45 1.41 18.82
C SER A 117 -7.34 2.94 18.80
N ASN A 118 -7.80 3.56 17.72
CA ASN A 118 -7.89 5.02 17.62
C ASN A 118 -8.71 5.66 18.76
N ILE A 119 -9.69 4.93 19.32
CA ILE A 119 -10.49 5.41 20.45
C ILE A 119 -9.63 5.49 21.71
N ASN A 120 -8.79 4.48 21.95
CA ASN A 120 -7.87 4.47 23.09
C ASN A 120 -6.87 5.63 22.98
N PHE A 121 -6.29 5.85 21.79
CA PHE A 121 -5.34 6.95 21.58
C PHE A 121 -5.99 8.33 21.76
N ALA A 122 -7.23 8.51 21.30
CA ALA A 122 -7.97 9.76 21.52
C ALA A 122 -8.22 10.01 23.01
N HIS A 123 -8.63 8.97 23.75
CA HIS A 123 -8.82 9.05 25.20
C HIS A 123 -7.53 9.42 25.94
N ASP A 124 -6.40 8.80 25.58
CA ASP A 124 -5.09 9.11 26.16
C ASP A 124 -4.71 10.57 25.91
N ALA A 125 -4.94 11.09 24.70
CA ALA A 125 -4.69 12.49 24.36
C ALA A 125 -5.58 13.47 25.18
N PHE A 126 -6.87 13.16 25.36
CA PHE A 126 -7.77 13.99 26.17
C PHE A 126 -7.39 13.99 27.66
N ASN A 127 -6.95 12.85 28.18
CA ASN A 127 -6.45 12.76 29.56
C ASN A 127 -5.19 13.59 29.74
N GLU A 128 -4.26 13.53 28.79
CA GLU A 128 -3.03 14.32 28.82
C GLU A 128 -3.32 15.83 28.81
N ILE A 129 -4.25 16.28 27.97
CA ILE A 129 -4.73 17.68 27.94
C ILE A 129 -5.32 18.07 29.31
N SER A 130 -6.15 17.19 29.89
CA SER A 130 -6.79 17.43 31.19
C SER A 130 -5.76 17.53 32.33
N LEU A 131 -4.72 16.70 32.29
CA LEU A 131 -3.62 16.72 33.27
C LEU A 131 -2.79 18.00 33.19
N ARG A 132 -2.50 18.49 31.97
CA ARG A 132 -1.70 19.71 31.75
C ARG A 132 -2.41 21.00 32.16
N LYS A 133 -3.75 21.01 32.21
CA LYS A 133 -4.60 22.16 32.53
C LYS A 133 -4.39 23.34 31.58
N ASN A 134 -3.50 24.27 31.91
CA ASN A 134 -3.22 25.46 31.11
C ASN A 134 -2.29 25.11 29.93
N CYS A 135 -2.85 24.53 28.88
CA CYS A 135 -2.09 24.17 27.67
C CYS A 135 -2.82 24.58 26.39
N CYS A 136 -2.07 24.59 25.28
CA CYS A 136 -2.60 24.75 23.94
C CYS A 136 -2.42 23.43 23.18
N ALA A 137 -3.48 22.93 22.54
CA ALA A 137 -3.42 21.78 21.66
C ALA A 137 -3.39 22.27 20.20
N ILE A 138 -2.38 21.84 19.44
CA ILE A 138 -2.21 22.21 18.03
C ILE A 138 -2.57 20.99 17.18
N GLY A 139 -3.57 21.15 16.30
CA GLY A 139 -3.92 20.17 15.28
C GLY A 139 -3.31 20.57 13.94
N LEU A 140 -2.55 19.67 13.33
CA LEU A 140 -1.97 19.84 12.00
C LEU A 140 -2.60 18.83 11.04
N ASP A 141 -2.98 19.28 9.84
CA ASP A 141 -3.48 18.42 8.77
C ASP A 141 -2.53 18.49 7.57
N ILE A 142 -2.03 17.32 7.15
CA ILE A 142 -1.11 17.19 6.02
C ILE A 142 -1.91 16.69 4.83
N THR A 143 -2.05 17.53 3.80
CA THR A 143 -2.76 17.17 2.58
C THR A 143 -1.88 16.35 1.64
N GLY A 144 -2.43 15.24 1.13
CA GLY A 144 -1.79 14.48 0.05
C GLY A 144 -0.45 13.83 0.40
N PHE A 145 -0.19 13.46 1.66
CA PHE A 145 1.09 12.90 2.13
C PHE A 145 1.74 11.91 1.15
N PHE A 146 1.03 10.86 0.75
CA PHE A 146 1.58 9.84 -0.15
C PHE A 146 1.78 10.31 -1.60
N ASN A 147 0.99 11.28 -2.06
CA ASN A 147 1.10 11.81 -3.43
C ASN A 147 2.26 12.81 -3.55
N ASN A 148 2.63 13.45 -2.44
CA ASN A 148 3.63 14.52 -2.38
C ASN A 148 4.91 14.10 -1.64
N LEU A 149 5.06 12.81 -1.30
CA LEU A 149 6.22 12.31 -0.57
C LEU A 149 7.46 12.36 -1.46
N ASP A 150 8.49 13.09 -1.05
CA ASP A 150 9.78 13.08 -1.74
C ASP A 150 10.39 11.67 -1.66
N HIS A 151 10.52 11.03 -2.82
CA HIS A 151 11.04 9.68 -2.92
C HIS A 151 12.52 9.57 -2.53
N GLN A 152 13.30 10.66 -2.59
CA GLN A 152 14.68 10.69 -2.11
C GLN A 152 14.72 10.69 -0.58
N ILE A 153 13.80 11.38 0.08
CA ILE A 153 13.65 11.31 1.55
C ILE A 153 13.30 9.88 1.96
N LEU A 154 12.30 9.27 1.32
CA LEU A 154 11.92 7.88 1.59
C LEU A 154 13.09 6.91 1.43
N LYS A 155 13.87 7.06 0.34
CA LYS A 155 15.05 6.22 0.08
C LYS A 155 16.12 6.36 1.15
N ASN A 156 16.38 7.59 1.60
CA ASN A 156 17.36 7.89 2.63
C ASN A 156 16.91 7.31 3.97
N SER A 157 15.66 7.56 4.39
CA SER A 157 15.10 7.01 5.63
C SER A 157 15.13 5.47 5.65
N TRP A 158 14.82 4.83 4.52
CA TRP A 158 14.89 3.37 4.42
C TRP A 158 16.34 2.87 4.53
N ARG A 159 17.28 3.52 3.85
CA ARG A 159 18.71 3.20 3.99
C ARG A 159 19.19 3.37 5.44
N ASP A 160 18.82 4.47 6.07
CA ASP A 160 19.26 4.82 7.42
C ASP A 160 18.68 3.83 8.45
N LEU A 161 17.42 3.40 8.25
CA LEU A 161 16.79 2.35 9.05
C LEU A 161 17.53 1.00 8.98
N LEU A 162 18.11 0.69 7.82
CA LEU A 162 18.95 -0.50 7.65
C LEU A 162 20.39 -0.32 8.19
N ASN A 163 20.75 0.90 8.59
CA ASN A 163 22.12 1.31 8.97
C ASN A 163 23.16 0.98 7.87
N LEU A 164 22.83 1.28 6.61
CA LEU A 164 23.69 1.01 5.45
C LEU A 164 24.06 2.30 4.71
N LYS A 165 25.10 2.26 3.87
CA LYS A 165 25.47 3.41 3.02
C LYS A 165 24.62 3.52 1.75
N ALA A 166 23.98 2.43 1.34
CA ALA A 166 23.06 2.36 0.21
C ALA A 166 22.04 1.24 0.43
N LEU A 167 20.88 1.33 -0.22
CA LEU A 167 19.91 0.24 -0.22
C LEU A 167 20.50 -0.99 -0.94
N PRO A 168 20.44 -2.18 -0.32
CA PRO A 168 20.73 -3.44 -1.00
C PRO A 168 19.88 -3.62 -2.27
N ALA A 169 20.36 -4.43 -3.21
CA ALA A 169 19.74 -4.55 -4.54
C ALA A 169 18.27 -5.02 -4.51
N ASP A 170 17.93 -5.91 -3.58
CA ASP A 170 16.58 -6.41 -3.33
C ASP A 170 15.67 -5.32 -2.75
N HIS A 171 16.13 -4.60 -1.73
CA HIS A 171 15.40 -3.45 -1.17
C HIS A 171 15.23 -2.33 -2.21
N TYR A 172 16.26 -2.05 -3.01
CA TYR A 172 16.20 -1.04 -4.06
C TYR A 172 15.22 -1.43 -5.17
N SER A 173 15.14 -2.72 -5.52
CA SER A 173 14.15 -3.24 -6.48
C SER A 173 12.72 -2.97 -6.01
N ILE A 174 12.44 -3.21 -4.72
CA ILE A 174 11.13 -2.92 -4.10
C ILE A 174 10.88 -1.42 -4.04
N TYR A 175 11.86 -0.63 -3.59
CA TYR A 175 11.74 0.84 -3.58
C TYR A 175 11.37 1.36 -4.97
N LYS A 176 12.02 0.85 -6.02
CA LYS A 176 11.73 1.22 -7.41
C LYS A 176 10.33 0.77 -7.83
N SER A 177 9.89 -0.42 -7.44
CA SER A 177 8.55 -0.90 -7.77
C SER A 177 7.44 -0.11 -7.08
N LEU A 178 7.71 0.49 -5.92
CA LEU A 178 6.77 1.33 -5.16
C LEU A 178 6.74 2.79 -5.62
N THR A 179 7.87 3.34 -6.08
CA THR A 179 7.99 4.76 -6.48
C THR A 179 7.74 4.98 -7.97
N LYS A 180 8.23 4.04 -8.81
CA LYS A 180 8.09 4.04 -10.27
C LYS A 180 7.13 2.96 -10.72
N PHE A 181 6.05 2.77 -9.96
CA PHE A 181 5.03 1.77 -10.28
C PHE A 181 4.35 2.11 -11.61
N SER A 182 3.74 1.10 -12.20
CA SER A 182 2.81 1.25 -13.31
C SER A 182 1.48 0.61 -12.93
N PHE A 183 0.42 0.99 -13.62
CA PHE A 183 -0.90 0.45 -13.38
C PHE A 183 -1.70 0.30 -14.67
N VAL A 184 -2.73 -0.54 -14.61
CA VAL A 184 -3.74 -0.73 -15.65
C VAL A 184 -5.11 -0.49 -15.03
N ASN A 185 -5.97 0.26 -15.72
CA ASN A 185 -7.36 0.40 -15.30
C ASN A 185 -8.07 -0.95 -15.44
N ARG A 186 -8.75 -1.40 -14.38
CA ARG A 186 -9.41 -2.70 -14.32
C ARG A 186 -10.49 -2.85 -15.38
N ASP A 187 -11.29 -1.83 -15.60
CA ASP A 187 -12.44 -1.92 -16.49
C ASP A 187 -11.96 -1.96 -17.95
N ASP A 188 -10.94 -1.17 -18.30
CA ASP A 188 -10.26 -1.24 -19.60
C ASP A 188 -9.58 -2.61 -19.83
N LEU A 189 -8.90 -3.13 -18.80
CA LEU A 189 -8.30 -4.45 -18.82
C LEU A 189 -9.35 -5.55 -19.08
N TYR A 190 -10.47 -5.50 -18.37
CA TYR A 190 -11.53 -6.49 -18.51
C TYR A 190 -12.20 -6.40 -19.89
N ASN A 191 -12.41 -5.19 -20.40
CA ASN A 191 -12.91 -4.98 -21.76
C ASN A 191 -11.97 -5.59 -22.81
N ALA A 192 -10.66 -5.31 -22.71
CA ALA A 192 -9.66 -5.83 -23.64
C ALA A 192 -9.55 -7.36 -23.60
N LEU A 193 -9.69 -7.97 -22.42
CA LEU A 193 -9.63 -9.42 -22.22
C LEU A 193 -10.98 -10.13 -22.33
N LYS A 194 -12.07 -9.39 -22.64
CA LYS A 194 -13.45 -9.91 -22.71
C LYS A 194 -13.86 -10.63 -21.41
N ILE A 195 -13.48 -10.08 -20.27
CA ILE A 195 -13.85 -10.58 -18.93
C ILE A 195 -15.13 -9.87 -18.48
N PRO A 196 -16.20 -10.61 -18.12
CA PRO A 196 -17.43 -9.99 -17.64
C PRO A 196 -17.22 -9.37 -16.26
N SER A 197 -17.63 -8.12 -16.07
CA SER A 197 -17.53 -7.40 -14.79
C SER A 197 -18.40 -7.99 -13.68
N THR A 198 -19.50 -8.66 -14.04
CA THR A 198 -20.47 -9.27 -13.11
C THR A 198 -19.97 -10.56 -12.47
N ASN A 199 -19.22 -11.37 -13.20
CA ASN A 199 -18.63 -12.62 -12.70
C ASN A 199 -17.21 -12.84 -13.26
N PRO A 200 -16.26 -11.97 -12.90
CA PRO A 200 -14.93 -11.98 -13.52
C PRO A 200 -14.16 -13.25 -13.14
N LYS A 201 -14.41 -13.83 -11.96
CA LYS A 201 -13.73 -15.02 -11.44
C LYS A 201 -14.24 -16.34 -12.01
N ASN A 202 -15.22 -16.35 -12.92
CA ASN A 202 -15.83 -17.57 -13.43
C ASN A 202 -14.79 -18.53 -14.03
N GLY A 203 -14.37 -19.55 -13.27
CA GLY A 203 -13.30 -20.49 -13.62
C GLY A 203 -11.89 -19.90 -13.75
N ARG A 204 -11.67 -18.62 -13.41
CA ARG A 204 -10.40 -17.92 -13.62
C ARG A 204 -9.59 -17.82 -12.34
N THR A 205 -8.30 -18.12 -12.44
CA THR A 205 -7.31 -17.90 -11.37
C THR A 205 -6.45 -16.67 -11.63
N ARG A 206 -6.40 -16.19 -12.89
CA ARG A 206 -5.69 -14.99 -13.34
C ARG A 206 -6.47 -14.31 -14.47
N VAL A 207 -6.19 -13.04 -14.76
CA VAL A 207 -6.86 -12.28 -15.82
C VAL A 207 -6.45 -12.75 -17.22
N CYS A 208 -5.18 -13.08 -17.43
CA CYS A 208 -4.66 -13.56 -18.70
C CYS A 208 -3.35 -14.35 -18.51
N THR A 209 -2.91 -15.05 -19.55
CA THR A 209 -1.58 -15.68 -19.63
C THR A 209 -0.47 -14.63 -19.83
N PRO A 210 0.81 -15.00 -19.57
CA PRO A 210 1.94 -14.10 -19.86
C PRO A 210 2.05 -13.69 -21.33
N GLU A 211 1.62 -14.54 -22.26
CA GLU A 211 1.62 -14.22 -23.69
C GLU A 211 0.54 -13.20 -24.03
N GLU A 212 -0.69 -13.44 -23.57
CA GLU A 212 -1.79 -12.48 -23.71
C GLU A 212 -1.46 -11.15 -23.03
N PHE A 213 -0.75 -11.14 -21.90
CA PHE A 213 -0.29 -9.90 -21.28
C PHE A 213 0.61 -9.09 -22.22
N ARG A 214 1.56 -9.74 -22.89
CA ARG A 214 2.47 -9.06 -23.83
C ARG A 214 1.70 -8.48 -25.01
N VAL A 215 0.76 -9.23 -25.57
CA VAL A 215 0.04 -8.84 -26.79
C VAL A 215 -1.12 -7.89 -26.47
N LEU A 216 -2.04 -8.30 -25.61
CA LEU A 216 -3.32 -7.63 -25.37
C LEU A 216 -3.26 -6.50 -24.36
N VAL A 217 -2.29 -6.52 -23.44
CA VAL A 217 -2.17 -5.50 -22.39
C VAL A 217 -1.04 -4.52 -22.72
N ARG A 218 0.18 -5.03 -22.89
CA ARG A 218 1.33 -4.19 -23.24
C ARG A 218 1.26 -3.72 -24.70
N GLY A 219 1.00 -4.62 -25.64
CA GLY A 219 0.93 -4.29 -27.07
C GLY A 219 -0.16 -3.26 -27.41
N ASN A 220 -1.27 -3.27 -26.66
CA ASN A 220 -2.35 -2.30 -26.80
C ASN A 220 -2.17 -1.02 -25.95
N GLY A 221 -1.03 -0.84 -25.28
CA GLY A 221 -0.74 0.39 -24.53
C GLY A 221 -1.60 0.63 -23.30
N LEU A 222 -2.16 -0.41 -22.67
CA LEU A 222 -3.04 -0.26 -21.49
C LEU A 222 -2.28 0.10 -20.19
N ILE A 223 -0.95 0.08 -20.23
CA ILE A 223 -0.10 0.31 -19.05
C ILE A 223 0.19 1.81 -18.93
N THR A 224 -0.26 2.41 -17.83
CA THR A 224 0.10 3.77 -17.43
C THR A 224 1.25 3.73 -16.44
N ILE A 225 2.28 4.54 -16.65
CA ILE A 225 3.42 4.67 -15.73
C ILE A 225 3.12 5.82 -14.77
N ASN A 226 3.45 5.63 -13.49
CA ASN A 226 3.48 6.75 -12.56
C ASN A 226 4.62 7.70 -12.95
N HIS A 227 4.28 8.73 -13.73
CA HIS A 227 5.18 9.84 -13.94
C HIS A 227 5.11 10.71 -12.69
N GLU A 228 6.16 10.66 -11.87
CA GLU A 228 6.39 11.72 -10.88
C GLU A 228 6.28 13.07 -11.59
N SER A 229 5.27 13.85 -11.25
CA SER A 229 5.25 15.28 -11.52
C SER A 229 4.81 15.95 -10.23
N PRO A 230 5.76 16.37 -9.37
CA PRO A 230 5.49 17.55 -8.58
C PRO A 230 5.49 18.72 -9.56
N GLN A 231 4.36 19.01 -10.18
CA GLN A 231 4.09 20.39 -10.60
C GLN A 231 3.77 21.15 -9.32
N LEU A 232 4.82 21.61 -8.65
CA LEU A 232 4.71 22.75 -7.76
C LEU A 232 4.31 23.95 -8.63
N SER A 233 3.06 24.38 -8.51
CA SER A 233 2.65 25.76 -8.77
C SER A 233 2.66 26.52 -7.45
#